data_AF-A0A9P8P224-F1
#
_entry.id   AF-A0A9P8P224-F1
#
_cell.length_a   1.000
_cell.length_b   1.000
_cell.length_c   1.000
_cell.angle_alpha   90.00
_cell.angle_beta   90.00
_cell.angle_gamma   90.00
#
_symmetry.space_group_name_H-M   'P 1'
#
loop_
_entity.id
_entity.type
_entity.pdbx_description
1 polymer ?
#
loop_
_entity_poly.entity_id
_entity_poly.type
_entity_poly.pdbx_seq_one_letter_code
_entity_poly.pdbx_strand_id
1 'polypeptide(L)'
;MNRFQSLPRALGQPKHHLERRRKHRDTPQPNQRRKPKKLRQVGQKSRGVLIWLYSISLLIFIVVFLLLNALVPLDLILRSTSLSSLTFIALVVVIASALFLFISAVIYILRILILKRYLQDIPKAYVPITERDIGARESKYISQGIARAKKIKQLARPNATVDHPGLHSADQINDPTLPDNVVYEDVVRAIGEDVRYRHTLHLTHSFQVQVEPNQTLRDIVYTTLRRATLSEKESHLVFDFLAHYEKLRFSGKPISRTDFLVFLSLWNHTKTVLRREL
;
A
#
# COMPACT_ATOMS: atom_id res chain seq x y z
N MET A 1 25.23 -7.91 65.73
CA MET A 1 26.24 -7.49 66.72
C MET A 1 27.63 -7.77 66.16
N ASN A 2 28.51 -6.76 66.25
CA ASN A 2 29.97 -6.72 66.07
C ASN A 2 30.70 -8.07 66.30
N ARG A 3 31.87 -8.40 65.70
CA ARG A 3 33.13 -7.62 65.74
C ARG A 3 34.23 -8.37 64.98
N PHE A 4 35.19 -7.60 64.48
CA PHE A 4 36.50 -7.94 63.92
C PHE A 4 37.39 -8.89 64.75
N GLN A 5 38.27 -9.62 64.04
CA GLN A 5 39.65 -10.05 64.38
C GLN A 5 40.33 -10.45 63.04
N SER A 6 41.38 -9.83 62.46
CA SER A 6 42.73 -9.36 62.86
C SER A 6 43.86 -10.23 62.23
N LEU A 7 44.46 -9.67 61.16
CA LEU A 7 45.84 -9.68 60.60
C LEU A 7 46.98 -10.51 61.28
N PRO A 8 48.06 -10.93 60.55
CA PRO A 8 49.21 -10.09 60.11
C PRO A 8 49.73 -10.41 58.67
N ARG A 9 50.25 -9.51 57.81
CA ARG A 9 51.42 -8.57 57.78
C ARG A 9 52.81 -9.23 57.74
N ALA A 10 53.48 -9.19 56.58
CA ALA A 10 54.93 -8.99 56.35
C ALA A 10 55.23 -8.93 54.83
N LEU A 11 55.67 -7.78 54.27
CA LEU A 11 57.06 -7.47 53.83
C LEU A 11 57.45 -8.18 52.50
N GLY A 12 57.96 -7.56 51.44
CA GLY A 12 58.52 -6.23 51.23
C GLY A 12 58.66 -5.88 49.74
N GLN A 13 58.95 -4.60 49.51
CA GLN A 13 59.17 -3.85 48.26
C GLN A 13 60.37 -4.36 47.41
N PRO A 14 60.69 -3.82 46.18
CA PRO A 14 60.44 -2.46 45.71
C PRO A 14 60.05 -2.23 44.23
N LYS A 15 59.64 -0.98 44.00
CA LYS A 15 59.47 -0.29 42.72
C LYS A 15 60.83 0.04 42.10
N HIS A 16 60.80 0.16 40.77
CA HIS A 16 61.62 0.99 39.85
C HIS A 16 62.24 0.14 38.76
N HIS A 17 61.76 0.31 37.51
CA HIS A 17 62.60 0.72 36.38
C HIS A 17 61.76 0.77 35.08
N LEU A 18 61.85 1.93 34.40
CA LEU A 18 61.66 2.15 32.96
C LEU A 18 60.19 2.13 32.47
N GLU A 19 59.47 3.26 32.40
CA GLU A 19 59.74 4.40 31.50
C GLU A 19 60.60 4.05 30.28
N ARG A 20 59.98 3.48 29.24
CA ARG A 20 60.31 3.71 27.82
C ARG A 20 59.35 2.95 26.90
N ARG A 21 58.28 3.64 26.47
CA ARG A 21 57.74 3.64 25.10
C ARG A 21 56.33 4.25 25.06
N ARG A 22 56.27 5.58 25.19
CA ARG A 22 55.25 6.37 24.49
C ARG A 22 55.73 6.56 23.05
N LYS A 23 55.28 5.72 22.12
CA LYS A 23 55.26 6.03 20.68
C LYS A 23 54.40 5.02 19.89
N HIS A 24 53.09 5.23 19.94
CA HIS A 24 52.13 5.17 18.82
C HIS A 24 50.73 5.13 19.44
N ARG A 25 50.10 6.30 19.46
CA ARG A 25 48.71 6.49 19.84
C ARG A 25 47.97 6.79 18.54
N ASP A 26 47.62 5.74 17.80
CA ASP A 26 46.65 5.83 16.70
C ASP A 26 45.39 5.10 17.14
N THR A 27 44.59 5.84 17.91
CA THR A 27 43.18 5.52 18.13
C THR A 27 42.45 5.73 16.81
N PRO A 28 41.78 4.72 16.21
CA PRO A 28 40.85 5.01 15.13
C PRO A 28 39.67 5.78 15.72
N GLN A 29 39.49 7.03 15.27
CA GLN A 29 38.32 7.84 15.60
C GLN A 29 37.04 7.06 15.23
N PRO A 30 35.98 7.16 16.04
CA PRO A 30 34.67 6.67 15.64
C PRO A 30 34.20 7.48 14.43
N ASN A 31 34.04 6.76 13.34
CA ASN A 31 33.56 7.19 12.04
C ASN A 31 32.41 8.21 12.20
N GLN A 32 32.71 9.50 12.02
CA GLN A 32 31.71 10.55 11.94
C GLN A 32 30.79 10.20 10.77
N ARG A 33 29.59 9.70 11.10
CA ARG A 33 28.48 9.56 10.15
C ARG A 33 28.24 10.93 9.53
N ARG A 34 28.79 11.16 8.34
CA ARG A 34 28.43 12.27 7.47
C ARG A 34 26.93 12.18 7.25
N LYS A 35 26.16 13.05 7.92
CA LYS A 35 24.73 13.19 7.66
C LYS A 35 24.57 13.48 6.16
N PRO A 36 23.76 12.73 5.41
CA PRO A 36 23.52 13.04 4.02
C PRO A 36 22.93 14.46 3.94
N LYS A 37 23.55 15.32 3.14
CA LYS A 37 22.98 16.64 2.79
C LYS A 37 21.56 16.40 2.28
N LYS A 38 20.56 16.96 2.96
CA LYS A 38 19.17 16.96 2.51
C LYS A 38 19.12 17.66 1.15
N LEU A 39 19.12 16.88 0.07
CA LEU A 39 18.80 17.38 -1.25
C LEU A 39 17.35 17.86 -1.21
N ARG A 40 17.19 19.16 -1.49
CA ARG A 40 15.96 19.93 -1.54
C ARG A 40 14.82 19.12 -2.19
N GLN A 41 13.77 18.83 -1.41
CA GLN A 41 12.47 18.33 -1.87
C GLN A 41 11.63 19.46 -2.49
N VAL A 42 12.19 20.21 -3.44
CA VAL A 42 11.44 21.23 -4.18
C VAL A 42 11.33 20.73 -5.62
N GLY A 43 10.17 20.14 -5.97
CA GLY A 43 9.86 19.70 -7.33
C GLY A 43 9.32 18.27 -7.50
N GLN A 44 8.99 17.55 -6.42
CA GLN A 44 8.52 16.17 -6.54
C GLN A 44 7.08 16.06 -7.09
N LYS A 45 6.20 17.04 -6.81
CA LYS A 45 4.82 17.06 -7.34
C LYS A 45 4.74 17.37 -8.84
N SER A 46 5.62 18.21 -9.40
CA SER A 46 5.57 18.57 -10.82
C SER A 46 6.10 17.47 -11.75
N ARG A 47 7.07 16.66 -11.28
CA ARG A 47 7.60 15.54 -12.06
C ARG A 47 6.54 14.50 -12.38
N GLY A 48 5.65 14.17 -11.44
CA GLY A 48 4.56 13.23 -11.68
C GLY A 48 3.59 13.70 -12.78
N VAL A 49 3.23 14.98 -12.76
CA VAL A 49 2.33 15.58 -13.77
C VAL A 49 2.99 15.62 -15.14
N LEU A 50 4.27 16.00 -15.23
CA LEU A 50 5.01 16.01 -16.49
C LEU A 50 5.18 14.61 -17.09
N ILE A 51 5.45 13.60 -16.25
CA ILE A 51 5.53 12.20 -16.69
C ILE A 51 4.17 11.72 -17.19
N TRP A 52 3.08 12.08 -16.50
CA TRP A 52 1.73 11.70 -16.88
C TRP A 52 1.29 12.35 -18.21
N LEU A 53 1.53 13.66 -18.36
CA LEU A 53 1.27 14.39 -19.61
C LEU A 53 2.08 13.82 -20.77
N TYR A 54 3.37 13.55 -20.56
CA TYR A 54 4.24 12.94 -21.56
C TYR A 54 3.74 11.56 -21.99
N SER A 55 3.29 10.73 -21.03
CA SER A 55 2.75 9.40 -21.31
C SER A 55 1.46 9.46 -22.13
N ILE A 56 0.56 10.40 -21.82
CA ILE A 56 -0.70 10.56 -22.55
C ILE A 56 -0.46 11.13 -23.94
N SER A 57 0.38 12.16 -24.08
CA SER A 57 0.70 12.73 -25.39
C SER A 57 1.35 11.69 -26.30
N LEU A 58 2.22 10.84 -25.74
CA LEU A 58 2.87 9.77 -26.49
C LEU A 58 1.87 8.68 -26.90
N LEU A 59 0.93 8.31 -26.02
CA LEU A 59 -0.13 7.35 -26.36
C LEU A 59 -1.02 7.87 -27.50
N ILE A 60 -1.48 9.12 -27.41
CA ILE A 60 -2.29 9.76 -28.45
C ILE A 60 -1.51 9.79 -29.77
N PHE A 61 -0.23 10.17 -29.73
CA PHE A 61 0.61 10.21 -30.93
C PHE A 61 0.76 8.84 -31.58
N ILE A 62 0.96 7.77 -30.78
CA ILE A 62 1.04 6.40 -31.30
C ILE A 62 -0.28 5.98 -31.96
N VAL A 63 -1.42 6.26 -31.33
CA VAL A 63 -2.74 5.90 -31.88
C VAL A 63 -2.99 6.64 -33.19
N VAL A 64 -2.73 7.94 -33.23
CA VAL A 64 -2.89 8.76 -34.45
C VAL A 64 -1.93 8.29 -35.55
N PHE A 65 -0.69 7.99 -35.21
CA PHE A 65 0.30 7.49 -36.17
C PHE A 65 -0.11 6.12 -36.75
N LEU A 66 -0.62 5.21 -35.93
CA LEU A 66 -1.15 3.92 -36.40
C LEU A 66 -2.37 4.10 -37.30
N LEU A 67 -3.29 5.01 -36.94
CA LEU A 67 -4.46 5.32 -37.76
C LEU A 67 -4.05 5.87 -39.14
N LEU A 68 -3.11 6.82 -39.17
CA LEU A 68 -2.57 7.39 -40.40
C LEU A 68 -1.86 6.32 -41.26
N ASN A 69 -1.08 5.44 -40.64
CA ASN A 69 -0.44 4.32 -41.35
C ASN A 69 -1.46 3.31 -41.92
N ALA A 70 -2.63 3.16 -41.29
CA ALA A 70 -3.70 2.30 -41.80
C ALA A 70 -4.53 2.96 -42.90
N LEU A 71 -4.70 4.29 -42.87
CA LEU A 71 -5.47 5.03 -43.87
C LEU A 71 -4.82 4.99 -45.26
N VAL A 72 -3.50 5.06 -45.35
CA VAL A 72 -2.75 5.02 -46.63
C VAL A 72 -3.02 3.74 -47.45
N PRO A 73 -2.85 2.52 -46.91
CA PRO A 73 -3.19 1.30 -47.65
C PRO A 73 -4.70 1.15 -47.87
N LEU A 74 -5.53 1.61 -46.94
CA LEU A 74 -6.99 1.53 -47.07
C LEU A 74 -7.51 2.33 -48.27
N ASP A 75 -7.07 3.58 -48.41
CA ASP A 75 -7.44 4.45 -49.52
C ASP A 75 -6.95 3.90 -50.86
N LEU A 76 -5.74 3.33 -50.87
CA LEU A 76 -5.16 2.71 -52.06
C LEU A 76 -5.89 1.43 -52.50
N ILE A 77 -6.37 0.62 -51.54
CA ILE A 77 -7.21 -0.57 -51.83
C ILE A 77 -8.52 -0.12 -52.49
N LEU A 78 -9.21 0.86 -51.91
CA LEU A 78 -10.49 1.36 -52.44
C LEU A 78 -10.34 1.90 -53.87
N ARG A 79 -9.25 2.63 -54.15
CA ARG A 79 -8.98 3.17 -55.49
C ARG A 79 -8.55 2.11 -56.50
N SER A 80 -7.89 1.04 -56.05
CA SER A 80 -7.45 -0.06 -56.92
C SER A 80 -8.60 -0.91 -57.45
N THR A 81 -9.72 -1.01 -56.73
CA THR A 81 -10.89 -1.77 -57.17
C THR A 81 -11.54 -1.16 -58.41
N SER A 82 -11.39 0.15 -58.64
CA SER A 82 -11.97 0.85 -59.77
C SER A 82 -11.09 0.87 -61.04
N LEU A 83 -9.78 0.60 -60.93
CA LEU A 83 -8.85 0.61 -62.07
C LEU A 83 -7.88 -0.59 -62.00
N SER A 84 -7.95 -1.48 -62.99
CA SER A 84 -7.15 -2.71 -63.07
C SER A 84 -5.63 -2.48 -63.07
N SER A 85 -5.16 -1.33 -63.53
CA SER A 85 -3.73 -0.98 -63.56
C SER A 85 -3.15 -0.60 -62.20
N LEU A 86 -3.99 -0.17 -61.24
CA LEU A 86 -3.54 0.26 -59.90
C LEU A 86 -3.46 -0.90 -58.90
N THR A 87 -4.03 -2.06 -59.22
CA THR A 87 -4.05 -3.26 -58.36
C THR A 87 -2.64 -3.74 -57.99
N PHE A 88 -1.70 -3.72 -58.95
CA PHE A 88 -0.32 -4.14 -58.70
C PHE A 88 0.41 -3.17 -57.75
N ILE A 89 0.26 -1.86 -57.95
CA ILE A 89 0.88 -0.84 -57.10
C ILE A 89 0.28 -0.90 -55.67
N ALA A 90 -1.04 -1.09 -55.57
CA ALA A 90 -1.72 -1.26 -54.29
C ALA A 90 -1.20 -2.45 -53.50
N LEU A 91 -1.02 -3.60 -54.16
CA LEU A 91 -0.49 -4.81 -53.54
C LEU A 91 0.93 -4.59 -53.00
N VAL A 92 1.82 -3.95 -53.76
CA VAL A 92 3.19 -3.66 -53.32
C VAL A 92 3.22 -2.75 -52.09
N VAL A 93 2.41 -1.69 -52.06
CA VAL A 93 2.35 -0.75 -50.94
C VAL A 93 1.77 -1.39 -49.67
N VAL A 94 0.75 -2.24 -49.81
CA VAL A 94 0.18 -2.99 -48.67
C VAL A 94 1.22 -3.93 -48.07
N ILE A 95 1.96 -4.68 -48.92
CA ILE A 95 3.03 -5.58 -48.47
C ILE A 95 4.15 -4.79 -47.79
N ALA A 96 4.60 -3.67 -48.37
CA ALA A 96 5.64 -2.82 -47.80
C ALA A 96 5.23 -2.23 -46.44
N SER A 97 3.97 -1.77 -46.31
CA SER A 97 3.41 -1.26 -45.05
C SER A 97 3.32 -2.35 -43.97
N ALA A 98 2.89 -3.55 -44.35
CA ALA A 98 2.81 -4.69 -43.43
C ALA A 98 4.20 -5.11 -42.93
N LEU A 99 5.20 -5.17 -43.82
CA LEU A 99 6.59 -5.45 -43.46
C LEU A 99 7.17 -4.39 -42.52
N PHE A 100 6.88 -3.11 -42.78
CA PHE A 100 7.32 -2.01 -41.92
C PHE A 100 6.73 -2.12 -40.49
N LEU A 101 5.43 -2.38 -40.37
CA LEU A 101 4.78 -2.60 -39.08
C LEU A 101 5.35 -3.81 -38.35
N PHE A 102 5.61 -4.90 -39.08
CA PHE A 102 6.22 -6.10 -38.52
C PHE A 102 7.62 -5.81 -37.94
N ILE A 103 8.49 -5.16 -38.72
CA ILE A 103 9.84 -4.80 -38.27
C ILE A 103 9.79 -3.85 -37.07
N SER A 104 8.90 -2.85 -37.10
CA SER A 104 8.69 -1.92 -35.99
C SER A 104 8.25 -2.65 -34.70
N ALA A 105 7.31 -3.59 -34.81
CA ALA A 105 6.85 -4.41 -33.70
C ALA A 105 7.99 -5.29 -33.13
N VAL A 106 8.80 -5.92 -33.98
CA VAL A 106 9.96 -6.72 -33.56
C VAL A 106 10.97 -5.87 -32.79
N ILE A 107 11.32 -4.67 -33.30
CA ILE A 107 12.24 -3.74 -32.62
C ILE A 107 11.66 -3.32 -31.26
N TYR A 108 10.36 -3.04 -31.19
CA TYR A 108 9.69 -2.63 -29.96
C TYR A 108 9.68 -3.75 -28.91
N ILE A 109 9.36 -4.98 -29.31
CA ILE A 109 9.42 -6.15 -28.42
C ILE A 109 10.85 -6.36 -27.91
N LEU A 110 11.84 -6.30 -28.80
CA LEU A 110 13.25 -6.44 -28.42
C LEU A 110 13.65 -5.38 -27.38
N ARG A 111 13.22 -4.13 -27.57
CA ARG A 111 13.44 -3.05 -26.60
C ARG A 111 12.82 -3.36 -25.23
N ILE A 112 11.59 -3.87 -25.19
CA ILE A 112 10.92 -4.27 -23.94
C ILE A 112 11.70 -5.39 -23.25
N LEU A 113 12.14 -6.40 -24.00
CA LEU A 113 12.90 -7.53 -23.44
C LEU A 113 14.24 -7.08 -22.88
N ILE A 114 14.97 -6.22 -23.60
CA ILE A 114 16.24 -5.64 -23.14
C ILE A 114 16.02 -4.81 -21.87
N LEU A 115 14.98 -3.96 -21.84
CA LEU A 115 14.66 -3.16 -20.65
C LEU A 115 14.31 -4.03 -19.44
N LYS A 116 13.51 -5.10 -19.65
CA LYS A 116 13.18 -6.07 -18.60
C LYS A 116 14.44 -6.75 -18.06
N ARG A 117 15.38 -7.10 -18.93
CA ARG A 117 16.68 -7.68 -18.55
C ARG A 117 17.49 -6.69 -17.71
N TYR A 118 17.60 -5.43 -18.13
CA TYR A 118 18.27 -4.40 -17.34
C TYR A 118 17.62 -4.16 -15.97
N LEU A 119 16.28 -4.23 -15.87
CA LEU A 119 15.59 -4.13 -14.58
C LEU A 119 15.88 -5.32 -13.66
N GLN A 120 16.13 -6.51 -14.21
CA GLN A 120 16.54 -7.68 -13.44
C GLN A 120 17.99 -7.59 -12.97
N ASP A 121 18.85 -6.88 -13.70
CA ASP A 121 20.25 -6.62 -13.35
C ASP A 121 20.41 -5.53 -12.28
N ILE A 122 19.36 -4.78 -11.94
CA ILE A 122 19.38 -3.89 -10.77
C ILE A 122 19.61 -4.78 -9.53
N PRO A 123 20.71 -4.58 -8.77
CA PRO A 123 21.02 -5.43 -7.64
C PRO A 123 19.89 -5.32 -6.62
N LYS A 124 19.12 -6.41 -6.49
CA LYS A 124 18.15 -6.57 -5.39
C LYS A 124 18.93 -6.43 -4.10
N ALA A 125 18.34 -5.81 -3.07
CA ALA A 125 18.96 -5.69 -1.76
C ALA A 125 19.26 -7.10 -1.22
N TYR A 126 20.51 -7.53 -1.42
CA TYR A 126 20.99 -8.82 -0.99
C TYR A 126 21.32 -8.72 0.49
N VAL A 127 20.69 -9.56 1.31
CA VAL A 127 21.04 -9.67 2.72
C VAL A 127 21.91 -10.92 2.85
N PRO A 128 23.22 -10.78 3.06
CA PRO A 128 24.10 -11.93 3.18
C PRO A 128 23.84 -12.62 4.53
N ILE A 129 23.15 -13.75 4.49
CA ILE A 129 22.82 -14.57 5.68
C ILE A 129 23.49 -15.95 5.57
N THR A 130 23.93 -16.34 4.37
CA THR A 130 24.39 -17.70 4.08
C THR A 130 25.88 -17.88 4.35
N GLU A 131 26.23 -19.12 4.68
CA GLU A 131 27.57 -19.74 4.70
C GLU A 131 28.61 -19.05 3.83
N ARG A 132 28.17 -18.93 2.57
CA ARG A 132 28.95 -18.58 1.39
C ARG A 132 29.20 -17.08 1.24
N ASP A 133 28.46 -16.24 1.96
CA ASP A 133 28.49 -14.78 1.78
C ASP A 133 29.39 -14.06 2.78
N ILE A 134 29.38 -14.52 4.04
CA ILE A 134 29.96 -13.79 5.19
C ILE A 134 30.81 -14.68 6.10
N GLY A 135 31.00 -15.96 5.73
CA GLY A 135 31.77 -16.94 6.48
C GLY A 135 30.96 -17.64 7.57
N ALA A 136 31.32 -18.91 7.85
CA ALA A 136 30.56 -19.80 8.73
C ALA A 136 30.33 -19.22 10.15
N ARG A 137 31.32 -18.51 10.71
CA ARG A 137 31.22 -17.91 12.05
C ARG A 137 30.14 -16.82 12.11
N GLU A 138 30.18 -15.88 11.17
CA GLU A 138 29.26 -14.74 11.16
C GLU A 138 27.85 -15.17 10.77
N SER A 139 27.70 -16.09 9.81
CA SER A 139 26.41 -16.73 9.51
C SER A 139 25.79 -17.38 10.72
N LYS A 140 26.59 -18.15 11.48
CA LYS A 140 26.10 -18.87 12.65
C LYS A 140 25.70 -17.88 13.75
N TYR A 141 26.48 -16.82 13.95
CA TYR A 141 26.13 -15.75 14.89
C TYR A 141 24.82 -15.06 14.52
N ILE A 142 24.63 -14.68 13.26
CA ILE A 142 23.40 -14.05 12.77
C ILE A 142 22.22 -15.00 12.89
N SER A 143 22.38 -16.26 12.48
CA SER A 143 21.34 -17.29 12.56
C SER A 143 20.92 -17.55 14.00
N GLN A 144 21.87 -17.58 14.94
CA GLN A 144 21.59 -17.68 16.38
C GLN A 144 20.89 -16.43 16.90
N GLY A 145 21.28 -15.23 16.44
CA GLY A 145 20.60 -13.98 16.77
C GLY A 145 19.15 -13.96 16.30
N ILE A 146 18.89 -14.41 15.07
CA ILE A 146 17.54 -14.55 14.50
C ILE A 146 16.73 -15.59 15.28
N ALA A 147 17.31 -16.76 15.58
CA ALA A 147 16.66 -17.80 16.36
C ALA A 147 16.31 -17.31 17.78
N ARG A 148 17.22 -16.57 18.42
CA ARG A 148 17.00 -15.94 19.73
C ARG A 148 15.89 -14.89 19.64
N ALA A 149 15.90 -14.01 18.64
CA ALA A 149 14.86 -13.00 18.44
C ALA A 149 13.49 -13.64 18.19
N LYS A 150 13.44 -14.73 17.42
CA LYS A 150 12.22 -15.53 17.20
C LYS A 150 11.70 -16.11 18.51
N LYS A 151 12.58 -16.68 19.34
CA LYS A 151 12.22 -17.21 20.65
C LYS A 151 11.71 -16.10 21.57
N ILE A 152 12.38 -14.95 21.62
CA ILE A 152 11.94 -13.79 22.40
C ILE A 152 10.57 -13.31 21.92
N LYS A 153 10.34 -13.21 20.60
CA LYS A 153 9.04 -12.84 20.04
C LYS A 153 7.93 -13.82 20.49
N GLN A 154 8.22 -15.11 20.50
CA GLN A 154 7.27 -16.13 20.95
C GLN A 154 7.01 -16.04 22.46
N LEU A 155 8.03 -15.79 23.27
CA LEU A 155 7.90 -15.62 24.72
C LEU A 155 7.25 -14.30 25.12
N ALA A 156 7.42 -13.25 24.29
CA ALA A 156 6.85 -11.93 24.48
C ALA A 156 5.43 -11.81 23.91
N ARG A 157 4.93 -12.86 23.22
CA ARG A 157 3.52 -12.88 22.81
C ARG A 157 2.66 -12.88 24.08
N PRO A 158 1.55 -12.10 24.10
CA PRO A 158 0.64 -12.12 25.23
C PRO A 158 0.06 -13.53 25.42
N ASN A 159 -0.02 -13.97 26.67
CA ASN A 159 -0.55 -15.30 27.04
C ASN A 159 -2.06 -15.42 26.81
N ALA A 160 -2.76 -14.29 26.68
CA ALA A 160 -4.18 -14.20 26.42
C ALA A 160 -4.43 -13.43 25.12
N THR A 161 -5.57 -13.71 24.49
CA THR A 161 -6.05 -12.94 23.34
C THR A 161 -6.23 -11.48 23.76
N VAL A 162 -5.49 -10.58 23.12
CA VAL A 162 -5.61 -9.14 23.36
C VAL A 162 -6.72 -8.61 22.47
N ASP A 163 -7.88 -8.33 23.05
CA ASP A 163 -8.95 -7.58 22.39
C ASP A 163 -8.74 -6.09 22.66
N HIS A 164 -8.22 -5.37 21.66
CA HIS A 164 -8.11 -3.92 21.72
C HIS A 164 -9.37 -3.24 21.15
N PRO A 165 -9.91 -2.22 21.83
CA PRO A 165 -10.94 -1.40 21.24
C PRO A 165 -10.34 -0.58 20.09
N GLY A 166 -11.01 -0.59 18.93
CA GLY A 166 -10.67 0.19 17.74
C GLY A 166 -10.00 -0.59 16.60
N LEU A 167 -9.46 -1.78 16.86
CA LEU A 167 -8.82 -2.62 15.85
C LEU A 167 -9.25 -4.08 16.06
N HIS A 168 -9.25 -4.87 15.00
CA HIS A 168 -9.44 -6.31 15.07
C HIS A 168 -8.09 -7.02 14.90
N SER A 169 -7.79 -8.00 15.75
CA SER A 169 -6.58 -8.82 15.62
C SER A 169 -6.97 -10.27 15.33
N ALA A 170 -6.49 -10.84 14.22
CA ALA A 170 -6.73 -12.24 13.86
C ALA A 170 -5.90 -13.26 14.67
N ASP A 171 -5.29 -12.85 15.79
CA ASP A 171 -4.78 -13.82 16.77
C ASP A 171 -5.94 -14.64 17.39
N GLN A 172 -7.20 -14.25 17.18
CA GLN A 172 -8.35 -15.15 17.29
C GLN A 172 -8.32 -16.18 16.15
N ILE A 173 -7.77 -17.36 16.47
CA ILE A 173 -7.81 -18.58 15.66
C ILE A 173 -9.22 -18.74 15.06
N ASN A 174 -9.35 -18.46 13.75
CA ASN A 174 -10.53 -18.70 12.93
C ASN A 174 -11.81 -17.96 13.34
N ASP A 175 -11.78 -16.63 13.47
CA ASP A 175 -13.02 -15.83 13.37
C ASP A 175 -13.31 -15.51 11.88
N PRO A 176 -14.24 -16.20 11.20
CA PRO A 176 -14.57 -15.91 9.80
C PRO A 176 -15.37 -14.61 9.62
N THR A 177 -15.77 -13.94 10.71
CA THR A 177 -16.71 -12.82 10.63
C THR A 177 -16.07 -11.52 10.16
N LEU A 178 -14.78 -11.29 10.44
CA LEU A 178 -14.09 -10.03 10.15
C LEU A 178 -12.68 -10.29 9.58
N PRO A 179 -12.25 -9.52 8.56
CA PRO A 179 -10.88 -9.58 8.07
C PRO A 179 -9.84 -9.17 9.13
N ASP A 180 -8.62 -9.71 9.01
CA ASP A 180 -7.51 -9.38 9.92
C ASP A 180 -7.09 -7.89 9.83
N ASN A 181 -6.69 -7.31 10.96
CA ASN A 181 -6.20 -5.93 11.11
C ASN A 181 -7.20 -4.85 10.65
N VAL A 182 -8.51 -5.10 10.78
CA VAL A 182 -9.54 -4.10 10.48
C VAL A 182 -9.61 -3.05 11.57
N VAL A 183 -9.33 -1.80 11.21
CA VAL A 183 -9.56 -0.63 12.07
C VAL A 183 -11.05 -0.27 12.01
N TYR A 184 -11.77 -0.44 13.12
CA TYR A 184 -13.23 -0.23 13.17
C TYR A 184 -13.61 1.21 12.81
N GLU A 185 -12.80 2.16 13.26
CA GLU A 185 -13.02 3.59 13.01
C GLU A 185 -12.99 3.92 11.52
N ASP A 186 -12.07 3.31 10.76
CA ASP A 186 -11.92 3.55 9.32
C ASP A 186 -13.15 3.07 8.56
N VAL A 187 -13.75 1.94 8.95
CA VAL A 187 -14.96 1.41 8.32
C VAL A 187 -16.17 2.32 8.58
N VAL A 188 -16.39 2.74 9.82
CA VAL A 188 -17.49 3.67 10.17
C VAL A 188 -17.29 5.02 9.48
N ARG A 189 -16.04 5.48 9.43
CA ARG A 189 -15.63 6.73 8.78
C ARG A 189 -15.89 6.72 7.28
N ALA A 190 -15.54 5.64 6.60
CA ALA A 190 -15.65 5.51 5.15
C ALA A 190 -17.07 5.78 4.64
N ILE A 191 -18.10 5.28 5.34
CA ILE A 191 -19.50 5.47 4.95
C ILE A 191 -19.88 6.95 4.93
N GLY A 192 -19.45 7.72 5.93
CA GLY A 192 -19.70 9.17 5.98
C GLY A 192 -18.84 9.95 4.97
N GLU A 193 -17.64 9.47 4.67
CA GLU A 193 -16.73 10.09 3.70
C GLU A 193 -17.19 9.90 2.25
N ASP A 194 -17.78 8.76 1.92
CA ASP A 194 -18.38 8.52 0.60
C ASP A 194 -19.50 9.53 0.32
N VAL A 195 -20.37 9.76 1.30
CA VAL A 195 -21.44 10.77 1.18
C VAL A 195 -20.85 12.18 1.08
N ARG A 196 -19.92 12.53 1.98
CA ARG A 196 -19.40 13.90 2.09
C ARG A 196 -18.49 14.33 0.93
N TYR A 197 -17.61 13.45 0.47
CA TYR A 197 -16.56 13.80 -0.49
C TYR A 197 -16.82 13.24 -1.88
N ARG A 198 -17.45 12.06 -1.99
CA ARG A 198 -17.75 11.44 -3.29
C ARG A 198 -19.15 11.78 -3.79
N HIS A 199 -20.00 12.35 -2.94
CA HIS A 199 -21.39 12.67 -3.26
C HIS A 199 -22.16 11.42 -3.74
N THR A 200 -21.80 10.27 -3.19
CA THR A 200 -22.37 8.97 -3.57
C THR A 200 -22.57 8.12 -2.33
N LEU A 201 -23.69 7.43 -2.25
CA LEU A 201 -23.95 6.43 -1.21
C LEU A 201 -23.94 5.03 -1.83
N HIS A 202 -22.95 4.22 -1.47
CA HIS A 202 -22.86 2.82 -1.88
C HIS A 202 -23.65 1.94 -0.91
N LEU A 203 -24.78 1.39 -1.36
CA LEU A 203 -25.56 0.42 -0.57
C LEU A 203 -25.12 -1.01 -0.87
N THR A 204 -24.84 -1.30 -2.15
CA THR A 204 -24.37 -2.61 -2.62
C THR A 204 -23.34 -2.41 -3.72
N HIS A 205 -22.55 -3.44 -4.06
CA HIS A 205 -21.62 -3.39 -5.20
C HIS A 205 -22.25 -2.93 -6.53
N SER A 206 -23.56 -3.17 -6.71
CA SER A 206 -24.30 -2.81 -7.92
C SER A 206 -25.22 -1.60 -7.77
N PHE A 207 -25.39 -1.06 -6.56
CA PHE A 207 -26.36 0.00 -6.31
C PHE A 207 -25.72 1.17 -5.57
N GLN A 208 -25.66 2.30 -6.27
CA GLN A 208 -25.13 3.57 -5.80
C GLN A 208 -26.17 4.66 -6.05
N VAL A 209 -26.37 5.52 -5.07
CA VAL A 209 -27.27 6.68 -5.16
C VAL A 209 -26.41 7.93 -5.20
N GLN A 210 -26.67 8.83 -6.17
CA GLN A 210 -26.05 10.15 -6.15
C GLN A 210 -26.71 11.00 -5.06
N VAL A 211 -25.87 11.67 -4.28
CA VAL A 211 -26.28 12.48 -3.14
C VAL A 211 -26.03 13.94 -3.49
N GLU A 212 -26.98 14.81 -3.13
CA GLU A 212 -26.84 16.25 -3.35
C GLU A 212 -25.67 16.84 -2.55
N PRO A 213 -24.98 17.87 -3.08
CA PRO A 213 -23.92 18.55 -2.36
C PRO A 213 -24.47 19.17 -1.07
N ASN A 214 -23.75 18.94 0.03
CA ASN A 214 -24.07 19.34 1.42
C ASN A 214 -25.07 18.46 2.19
N GLN A 215 -25.56 17.36 1.61
CA GLN A 215 -26.31 16.38 2.42
C GLN A 215 -25.34 15.52 3.24
N THR A 216 -25.71 15.25 4.50
CA THR A 216 -25.02 14.29 5.35
C THR A 216 -25.74 12.94 5.33
N LEU A 217 -25.05 11.88 5.75
CA LEU A 217 -25.69 10.56 5.93
C LEU A 217 -26.93 10.65 6.84
N ARG A 218 -26.85 11.49 7.87
CA ARG A 218 -27.96 11.79 8.78
C ARG A 218 -29.16 12.35 8.01
N ASP A 219 -28.94 13.33 7.13
CA ASP A 219 -30.03 13.97 6.38
C ASP A 219 -30.70 12.99 5.41
N ILE A 220 -29.90 12.14 4.74
CA ILE A 220 -30.43 11.07 3.88
C ILE A 220 -31.32 10.13 4.69
N VAL A 221 -30.83 9.65 5.83
CA VAL A 221 -31.58 8.71 6.67
C VAL A 221 -32.85 9.36 7.23
N TYR A 222 -32.80 10.61 7.71
CA TYR A 222 -33.98 11.33 8.21
C TYR A 222 -35.01 11.61 7.11
N THR A 223 -34.56 11.99 5.91
CA THR A 223 -35.48 12.22 4.79
C THR A 223 -36.16 10.94 4.37
N THR A 224 -35.46 9.80 4.37
CA THR A 224 -36.08 8.49 4.14
C THR A 224 -37.09 8.15 5.26
N LEU A 225 -36.72 8.32 6.54
CA LEU A 225 -37.64 8.07 7.66
C LEU A 225 -38.94 8.89 7.57
N ARG A 226 -38.86 10.13 7.06
CA ARG A 226 -40.01 11.03 6.94
C ARG A 226 -40.87 10.75 5.70
N ARG A 227 -40.27 10.27 4.61
CA ARG A 227 -40.93 10.10 3.31
C ARG A 227 -41.47 8.68 3.11
N ALA A 228 -40.75 7.68 3.62
CA ALA A 228 -41.09 6.28 3.43
C ALA A 228 -42.21 5.82 4.37
N THR A 229 -43.09 4.96 3.86
CA THR A 229 -44.08 4.27 4.69
C THR A 229 -43.43 3.04 5.32
N LEU A 230 -42.66 3.26 6.38
CA LEU A 230 -41.97 2.19 7.10
C LEU A 230 -42.87 1.54 8.15
N SER A 231 -42.67 0.25 8.38
CA SER A 231 -43.24 -0.40 9.57
C SER A 231 -42.63 0.22 10.83
N GLU A 232 -43.40 0.24 11.94
CA GLU A 232 -42.92 0.73 13.24
C GLU A 232 -41.57 0.09 13.63
N LYS A 233 -41.41 -1.21 13.38
CA LYS A 233 -40.15 -1.94 13.62
C LYS A 233 -38.99 -1.46 12.76
N GLU A 234 -39.23 -1.19 11.48
CA GLU A 234 -38.19 -0.70 10.56
C GLU A 234 -37.75 0.72 10.94
N SER A 235 -38.71 1.57 11.31
CA SER A 235 -38.44 2.94 11.79
C SER A 235 -37.54 2.93 13.04
N HIS A 236 -37.84 2.08 14.02
CA HIS A 236 -37.01 1.92 15.21
C HIS A 236 -35.59 1.47 14.87
N LEU A 237 -35.42 0.47 14.00
CA LEU A 237 -34.08 -0.03 13.62
C LEU A 237 -33.23 1.02 12.91
N VAL A 238 -33.83 1.83 12.03
CA VAL A 238 -33.14 2.90 11.31
C VAL A 238 -32.77 4.06 12.27
N PHE A 239 -33.64 4.36 13.23
CA PHE A 239 -33.34 5.33 14.28
C PHE A 239 -32.20 4.86 15.19
N ASP A 240 -32.23 3.60 15.63
CA ASP A 240 -31.17 2.98 16.43
C ASP A 240 -29.84 2.95 15.68
N PHE A 241 -29.87 2.65 14.38
CA PHE A 241 -28.70 2.76 13.51
C PHE A 241 -28.10 4.16 13.56
N LEU A 242 -28.92 5.20 13.37
CA LEU A 242 -28.45 6.57 13.31
C LEU A 242 -27.83 7.00 14.65
N ALA A 243 -28.52 6.72 15.77
CA ALA A 243 -28.02 7.00 17.11
C ALA A 243 -26.69 6.28 17.39
N HIS A 244 -26.58 5.02 16.98
CA HIS A 244 -25.36 4.23 17.17
C HIS A 244 -24.22 4.70 16.26
N TYR A 245 -24.50 5.04 14.99
CA TYR A 245 -23.52 5.63 14.07
C TYR A 245 -22.95 6.93 14.63
N GLU A 246 -23.80 7.83 15.15
CA GLU A 246 -23.36 9.10 15.72
C GLU A 246 -22.51 8.91 16.96
N LYS A 247 -22.90 7.99 17.84
CA LYS A 247 -22.11 7.60 19.00
C LYS A 247 -20.72 7.11 18.56
N LEU A 248 -20.63 6.23 17.57
CA LEU A 248 -19.35 5.69 17.12
C LEU A 248 -18.49 6.74 16.40
N ARG A 249 -19.10 7.62 15.61
CA ARG A 249 -18.39 8.61 14.80
C ARG A 249 -17.90 9.81 15.59
N PHE A 250 -18.67 10.27 16.59
CA PHE A 250 -18.45 11.57 17.23
C PHE A 250 -18.14 11.49 18.73
N SER A 251 -18.24 10.32 19.37
CA SER A 251 -17.95 10.22 20.82
C SER A 251 -16.48 10.38 21.19
N GLY A 252 -15.55 10.21 20.24
CA GLY A 252 -14.11 10.23 20.50
C GLY A 252 -13.59 9.05 21.33
N LYS A 253 -14.44 8.04 21.63
CA LYS A 253 -14.05 6.82 22.34
C LYS A 253 -13.67 5.73 21.34
N PRO A 254 -12.71 4.85 21.68
CA PRO A 254 -12.37 3.74 20.81
C PRO A 254 -13.55 2.75 20.72
N ILE A 255 -13.79 2.23 19.52
CA ILE A 255 -14.95 1.39 19.21
C ILE A 255 -14.70 -0.04 19.71
N SER A 256 -15.59 -0.59 20.53
CA SER A 256 -15.49 -2.00 20.94
C SER A 256 -15.92 -2.95 19.82
N ARG A 257 -15.41 -4.21 19.83
CA ARG A 257 -15.85 -5.24 18.87
C ARG A 257 -17.36 -5.44 18.91
N THR A 258 -17.96 -5.47 20.09
CA THR A 258 -19.41 -5.64 20.26
C THR A 258 -20.18 -4.47 19.66
N ASP A 259 -19.76 -3.23 19.92
CA ASP A 259 -20.41 -2.06 19.33
C ASP A 259 -20.28 -2.05 17.80
N PHE A 260 -19.13 -2.49 17.28
CA PHE A 260 -18.90 -2.58 15.84
C PHE A 260 -19.78 -3.64 15.17
N LEU A 261 -19.97 -4.81 15.78
CA LEU A 261 -20.86 -5.85 15.25
C LEU A 261 -22.33 -5.40 15.26
N VAL A 262 -22.76 -4.69 16.31
CA VAL A 262 -24.09 -4.06 16.37
C VAL A 262 -24.24 -3.01 15.28
N PHE A 263 -23.21 -2.22 15.02
CA PHE A 263 -23.21 -1.26 13.93
C PHE A 263 -23.38 -1.94 12.56
N LEU A 264 -22.63 -3.02 12.30
CA LEU A 264 -22.75 -3.75 11.03
C LEU A 264 -24.12 -4.38 10.84
N SER A 265 -24.72 -4.95 11.89
CA SER A 265 -26.06 -5.53 11.81
C SER A 265 -27.11 -4.46 11.54
N LEU A 266 -27.08 -3.34 12.26
CA LEU A 266 -27.99 -2.20 12.06
C LEU A 266 -27.82 -1.57 10.66
N TRP A 267 -26.58 -1.45 10.19
CA TRP A 267 -26.27 -0.94 8.85
C TRP A 267 -26.83 -1.87 7.77
N ASN A 268 -26.73 -3.18 7.94
CA ASN A 268 -27.27 -4.12 6.96
C ASN A 268 -28.78 -3.97 6.78
N HIS A 269 -29.53 -3.84 7.87
CA HIS A 269 -30.98 -3.58 7.83
C HIS A 269 -31.27 -2.21 7.19
N THR A 270 -30.57 -1.16 7.63
CA THR A 270 -30.77 0.20 7.12
C THR A 270 -30.50 0.29 5.62
N LYS A 271 -29.46 -0.37 5.11
CA LYS A 271 -29.18 -0.45 3.67
C LYS A 271 -30.33 -1.09 2.88
N THR A 272 -30.94 -2.15 3.41
CA THR A 272 -32.07 -2.79 2.71
C THR A 272 -33.29 -1.88 2.63
N VAL A 273 -33.54 -1.09 3.67
CA VAL A 273 -34.60 -0.07 3.68
C VAL A 273 -34.26 1.06 2.71
N LEU A 274 -33.07 1.65 2.82
CA LEU A 274 -32.62 2.73 1.94
C LEU A 274 -32.66 2.31 0.46
N ARG A 275 -32.32 1.07 0.13
CA ARG A 275 -32.38 0.55 -1.25
C ARG A 275 -33.81 0.44 -1.78
N ARG A 276 -34.80 0.24 -0.91
CA ARG A 276 -36.21 0.14 -1.32
C ARG A 276 -36.79 1.52 -1.61
N GLU A 277 -36.36 2.52 -0.85
CA GLU A 277 -36.97 3.84 -0.81
C GLU A 277 -36.23 4.91 -1.63
N LEU A 278 -34.97 4.66 -2.01
CA LEU A 278 -34.16 5.50 -2.90
C LEU A 278 -34.06 4.88 -4.29
#